data_AF-A0A7X8MTD6-F1
#
_entry.id   AF-A0A7X8MTD6-F1
#
_cell.length_a   1.000
_cell.length_b   1.000
_cell.length_c   1.000
_cell.angle_alpha   90.00
_cell.angle_beta   90.00
_cell.angle_gamma   90.00
#
_symmetry.space_group_name_H-M   'P 1'
#
loop_
_entity.id
_entity.type
_entity.pdbx_description
1 polymer ?
#
loop_
_entity_poly.entity_id
_entity_poly.type
_entity_poly.pdbx_seq_one_letter_code
_entity_poly.pdbx_strand_id
1 'polypeptide(L)'
;MRKLKKRTKVILIVFITLISLVAIAAGGMYYVAMKQLDKVKYSPLPKDKKEIGIDENIYTEENEGIKGNYINILLIGIDARHPEDFARCDTMIVATIDKKHKKLKLSSIMRDMVVTMEGRGTMEGLNTDRINQSYGYGGAPLTTKVINENFKTNVQDFVKIDFSGMEKVVDAIGGIEIDVKEAEIPVMNNYIRELSRLQND
;
A
#
# COMPACT_ATOMS: atom_id res chain seq x y z
N MET A 1 47.45 -24.13 25.33
CA MET A 1 46.10 -24.37 24.75
C MET A 1 45.50 -25.64 25.37
N ARG A 2 44.44 -25.51 26.19
CA ARG A 2 43.79 -26.65 26.88
C ARG A 2 43.09 -27.53 25.82
N LYS A 3 43.50 -28.80 25.68
CA LYS A 3 42.87 -29.75 24.74
C LYS A 3 41.42 -30.00 25.17
N LEU A 4 40.45 -29.58 24.36
CA LEU A 4 39.03 -29.87 24.58
C LEU A 4 38.80 -31.39 24.58
N LYS A 5 38.00 -31.89 25.53
CA LYS A 5 37.60 -33.31 25.58
C LYS A 5 36.83 -33.67 24.31
N LYS A 6 36.96 -34.92 23.83
CA LYS A 6 36.36 -35.41 22.57
C LYS A 6 34.86 -35.05 22.45
N ARG A 7 34.10 -35.12 23.55
CA ARG A 7 32.66 -34.77 23.62
C ARG A 7 32.40 -33.27 23.43
N THR A 8 33.21 -32.39 24.02
CA THR A 8 33.06 -30.93 23.86
C THR A 8 33.41 -30.47 22.44
N LYS A 9 34.34 -31.15 21.75
CA LYS A 9 34.59 -30.89 20.31
C LYS A 9 33.38 -31.24 19.44
N VAL A 10 32.73 -32.38 19.69
CA VAL A 10 31.53 -32.79 18.93
C VAL A 10 30.37 -31.82 19.16
N ILE A 11 30.12 -31.41 20.41
CA ILE A 11 29.07 -30.43 20.73
C ILE A 11 29.34 -29.09 20.03
N LEU A 12 30.60 -28.62 20.02
CA LEU A 12 30.97 -27.38 19.34
C LEU A 12 30.74 -27.46 17.82
N ILE A 13 31.06 -28.60 17.19
CA ILE A 13 30.85 -28.82 15.75
C ILE A 13 29.35 -28.83 15.42
N VAL A 14 28.52 -29.49 16.23
CA VAL A 14 27.06 -29.51 16.05
C VAL A 14 26.46 -28.11 16.22
N PHE A 15 26.96 -27.33 17.18
CA PHE A 15 26.49 -25.96 17.41
C PHE A 15 26.86 -25.02 16.26
N ILE A 16 28.10 -25.11 15.76
CA ILE A 16 28.57 -24.32 14.61
C ILE A 16 27.78 -24.67 13.34
N THR A 17 27.54 -25.96 13.09
CA THR A 17 26.75 -26.39 11.93
C THR A 17 25.31 -25.91 12.01
N LEU A 18 24.68 -25.94 13.19
CA LEU A 18 23.33 -25.40 13.40
C LEU A 18 23.28 -23.88 13.14
N ILE A 19 24.25 -23.13 13.66
CA ILE A 19 24.36 -21.68 13.43
C ILE A 19 24.56 -21.37 11.95
N SER A 20 25.44 -22.10 11.25
CA SER A 20 25.64 -21.93 9.81
C SER A 20 24.37 -22.22 9.03
N LEU A 21 23.58 -23.22 9.42
CA LEU A 21 22.33 -23.57 8.77
C LEU A 21 21.27 -22.48 8.95
N VAL A 22 21.16 -21.90 10.15
CA VAL A 22 20.30 -20.74 10.43
C VAL A 22 20.76 -19.50 9.66
N ALA A 23 22.07 -19.25 9.59
CA ALA A 23 22.62 -18.12 8.85
C ALA A 23 22.37 -18.24 7.33
N ILE A 24 22.50 -19.44 6.77
CA ILE A 24 22.16 -19.71 5.35
C ILE A 24 20.67 -19.52 5.11
N ALA A 25 19.81 -20.02 6.01
CA ALA A 25 18.36 -19.83 5.88
C ALA A 25 17.96 -18.35 5.98
N ALA A 26 18.53 -17.61 6.94
CA ALA A 26 18.30 -16.17 7.09
C ALA A 26 18.83 -15.38 5.88
N GLY A 27 20.02 -15.70 5.38
CA GLY A 27 20.60 -15.09 4.18
C GLY A 27 19.79 -15.38 2.92
N GLY A 28 19.30 -16.62 2.77
CA GLY A 28 18.40 -17.02 1.69
C GLY A 28 17.06 -16.27 1.74
N MET A 29 16.42 -16.20 2.92
CA MET A 29 15.20 -15.41 3.09
C MET A 29 15.42 -13.93 2.80
N TYR A 30 16.52 -13.35 3.28
CA TYR A 30 16.88 -11.96 3.01
C TYR A 30 17.09 -11.70 1.51
N TYR A 31 17.81 -12.58 0.82
CA TYR A 31 18.05 -12.47 -0.61
C TYR A 31 16.74 -12.56 -1.41
N VAL A 32 15.86 -13.50 -1.06
CA VAL A 32 14.53 -13.62 -1.70
C VAL A 32 13.69 -12.38 -1.43
N ALA A 33 13.66 -11.87 -0.19
CA ALA A 33 12.93 -10.66 0.16
C ALA A 33 13.42 -9.44 -0.65
N MET A 34 14.74 -9.23 -0.73
CA MET A 34 15.31 -8.14 -1.51
C MET A 34 15.01 -8.27 -3.01
N LYS A 35 15.12 -9.48 -3.57
CA LYS A 35 14.80 -9.73 -4.98
C LYS A 35 13.31 -9.46 -5.31
N GLN A 36 12.42 -9.62 -4.32
CA GLN A 36 11.00 -9.28 -4.49
C GLN A 36 10.76 -7.78 -4.33
N LEU A 37 11.51 -7.10 -3.44
CA LEU A 37 11.47 -5.64 -3.30
C LEU A 37 11.99 -4.92 -4.54
N ASP A 38 13.02 -5.44 -5.22
CA ASP A 38 13.55 -4.87 -6.46
C ASP A 38 12.53 -4.86 -7.62
N LYS A 39 11.49 -5.70 -7.55
CA LYS A 39 10.40 -5.72 -8.54
C LYS A 39 9.34 -4.65 -8.29
N VAL A 40 9.36 -3.99 -7.12
CA VAL A 40 8.42 -2.93 -6.79
C VAL A 40 8.85 -1.66 -7.52
N LYS A 41 8.02 -1.19 -8.46
CA LYS A 41 8.24 0.07 -9.14
C LYS A 41 8.08 1.22 -8.14
N TYR A 42 9.20 1.81 -7.73
CA TYR A 42 9.21 2.95 -6.82
C TYR A 42 9.00 4.24 -7.61
N SER A 43 7.94 4.97 -7.26
CA SER A 43 7.70 6.34 -7.72
C SER A 43 7.68 7.23 -6.49
N PRO A 44 8.72 8.06 -6.25
CA PRO A 44 8.76 8.89 -5.05
C PRO A 44 7.65 9.93 -5.07
N LEU A 45 7.06 10.17 -3.89
CA LEU A 45 6.37 11.43 -3.64
C LEU A 45 7.39 12.58 -3.53
N PRO A 46 6.98 13.83 -3.83
CA PRO A 46 7.78 14.99 -3.52
C PRO A 46 8.22 14.99 -2.05
N LYS A 47 9.48 15.33 -1.81
CA LYS A 47 10.04 15.39 -0.44
C LYS A 47 9.53 16.59 0.35
N ASP A 48 9.13 17.65 -0.35
CA ASP A 48 8.52 18.81 0.29
C ASP A 48 7.10 18.47 0.74
N LYS A 49 6.88 18.53 2.05
CA LYS A 49 5.59 18.27 2.68
C LYS A 49 4.49 19.21 2.20
N LYS A 50 4.82 20.45 1.83
CA LYS A 50 3.85 21.40 1.27
C LYS A 50 3.36 20.97 -0.11
N GLU A 51 4.26 20.39 -0.92
CA GLU A 51 3.90 19.90 -2.26
C GLU A 51 2.94 18.70 -2.20
N ILE A 52 2.96 17.94 -1.11
CA ILE A 52 2.00 16.86 -0.82
C ILE A 52 0.87 17.28 0.12
N GLY A 53 0.64 18.59 0.30
CA GLY A 53 -0.55 19.11 0.98
C GLY A 53 -0.57 18.92 2.50
N ILE A 54 0.58 18.61 3.11
CA ILE A 54 0.69 18.45 4.56
C ILE A 54 0.83 19.83 5.20
N ASP A 55 -0.12 20.14 6.08
CA ASP A 55 -0.04 21.31 6.95
C ASP A 55 0.63 20.93 8.27
N GLU A 56 1.87 21.38 8.47
CA GLU A 56 2.60 21.11 9.72
C GLU A 56 2.04 21.88 10.92
N ASN A 57 1.25 22.94 10.70
CA ASN A 57 0.67 23.74 11.77
C ASN A 57 -0.49 23.04 12.50
N ILE A 58 -0.93 21.87 12.01
CA ILE A 58 -1.93 21.04 12.68
C ILE A 58 -1.42 20.56 14.05
N TYR A 59 -0.10 20.43 14.21
CA TYR A 59 0.51 20.05 15.48
C TYR A 59 0.77 21.29 16.35
N THR A 60 -0.11 21.48 17.32
CA THR A 60 -0.03 22.41 18.46
C THR A 60 0.68 21.76 19.66
N GLU A 61 1.01 22.56 20.68
CA GLU A 61 1.60 22.04 21.94
C GLU A 61 0.70 20.98 22.61
N GLU A 62 -0.62 21.09 22.47
CA GLU A 62 -1.59 20.17 23.09
C GLU A 62 -1.60 18.78 22.42
N ASN A 63 -1.30 18.72 21.12
CA ASN A 63 -1.36 17.49 20.33
C ASN A 63 0.01 17.07 19.74
N GLU A 64 1.11 17.66 20.21
CA GLU A 64 2.47 17.33 19.79
C GLU A 64 2.80 15.85 20.05
N GLY A 65 2.23 15.28 21.12
CA GLY A 65 2.33 13.85 21.43
C GLY A 65 1.66 12.92 20.40
N ILE A 66 0.97 13.44 19.38
CA ILE A 66 0.44 12.68 18.23
C ILE A 66 1.50 12.58 17.12
N LYS A 67 2.37 13.60 17.02
CA LYS A 67 3.37 13.73 15.95
C LYS A 67 4.31 12.54 15.96
N GLY A 68 4.43 11.87 14.81
CA GLY A 68 5.29 10.70 14.65
C GLY A 68 4.78 9.41 15.30
N ASN A 69 3.61 9.39 15.96
CA ASN A 69 3.02 8.17 16.50
C ASN A 69 2.16 7.38 15.49
N TYR A 70 1.78 8.02 14.40
CA TYR A 70 0.98 7.44 13.33
C TYR A 70 1.77 7.44 12.03
N ILE A 71 1.70 6.35 11.28
CA ILE A 71 2.21 6.26 9.92
C ILE A 71 1.00 6.07 9.03
N ASN A 72 0.80 6.99 8.09
CA ASN A 72 -0.34 6.99 7.17
C ASN A 72 0.15 6.70 5.75
N ILE A 73 -0.35 5.61 5.19
CA ILE A 73 -0.03 5.14 3.84
C ILE A 73 -1.33 5.15 3.03
N LEU A 74 -1.31 5.77 1.85
CA LEU A 74 -2.44 5.77 0.96
C LEU A 74 -2.40 4.56 0.02
N LEU A 75 -3.43 3.73 0.07
CA LEU A 75 -3.63 2.62 -0.84
C LEU A 75 -4.53 3.08 -1.98
N ILE A 76 -4.03 3.00 -3.22
CA ILE A 76 -4.70 3.45 -4.43
C ILE A 76 -4.95 2.27 -5.35
N GLY A 77 -6.21 1.98 -5.64
CA GLY A 77 -6.62 1.09 -6.73
C GLY A 77 -6.95 1.91 -7.97
N ILE A 78 -6.28 1.63 -9.09
CA ILE A 78 -6.48 2.34 -10.36
C ILE A 78 -7.20 1.46 -11.37
N ASP A 79 -8.10 2.07 -12.14
CA ASP A 79 -8.67 1.47 -13.34
C ASP A 79 -7.83 1.91 -14.54
N ALA A 80 -6.70 1.21 -14.74
CA ALA A 80 -5.83 1.38 -15.90
C ALA A 80 -5.71 0.04 -16.63
N ARG A 81 -5.91 0.03 -17.95
CA ARG A 81 -5.74 -1.17 -18.78
C ARG A 81 -4.31 -1.24 -19.32
N HIS A 82 -3.72 -0.09 -19.62
CA HIS A 82 -2.33 0.08 -19.97
C HIS A 82 -1.63 1.12 -19.09
N PRO A 83 -0.30 1.03 -18.90
CA PRO A 83 0.45 1.94 -18.03
C PRO A 83 0.37 3.42 -18.44
N GLU A 84 0.13 3.67 -19.73
CA GLU A 84 0.09 5.00 -20.35
C GLU A 84 -1.32 5.62 -20.33
N ASP A 85 -2.33 4.86 -19.90
CA ASP A 85 -3.72 5.30 -19.95
C ASP A 85 -3.99 6.41 -18.93
N PHE A 86 -4.86 7.35 -19.33
CA PHE A 86 -5.52 8.22 -18.37
C PHE A 86 -6.39 7.38 -17.45
N ALA A 87 -5.91 7.14 -16.24
CA ALA A 87 -6.58 6.32 -15.25
C ALA A 87 -7.25 7.18 -14.18
N ARG A 88 -8.33 6.66 -13.61
CA ARG A 88 -8.93 7.18 -12.38
C ARG A 88 -8.58 6.26 -11.22
N CYS A 89 -8.56 6.79 -10.01
CA CYS A 89 -8.53 5.95 -8.82
C CYS A 89 -9.96 5.57 -8.43
N ASP A 90 -10.27 4.28 -8.48
CA ASP A 90 -11.57 3.76 -8.05
C ASP A 90 -11.59 3.41 -6.56
N THR A 91 -10.42 3.11 -5.99
CA THR A 91 -10.26 2.79 -4.58
C THR A 91 -9.22 3.69 -3.95
N MET A 92 -9.57 4.30 -2.82
CA MET A 92 -8.68 5.08 -1.97
C MET A 92 -8.89 4.67 -0.52
N ILE A 93 -7.86 4.14 0.12
CA ILE A 93 -7.90 3.75 1.54
C ILE A 93 -6.69 4.36 2.23
N VAL A 94 -6.91 5.12 3.29
CA VAL A 94 -5.83 5.55 4.19
C VAL A 94 -5.61 4.46 5.22
N ALA A 95 -4.46 3.80 5.13
CA ALA A 95 -4.00 2.83 6.12
C ALA A 95 -3.17 3.54 7.19
N THR A 96 -3.68 3.57 8.41
CA THR A 96 -3.05 4.19 9.57
C THR A 96 -2.48 3.13 10.50
N ILE A 97 -1.15 3.11 10.63
CA ILE A 97 -0.43 2.32 11.62
C ILE A 97 -0.30 3.16 12.89
N ASP A 98 -1.10 2.80 13.89
CA ASP A 98 -1.10 3.44 15.21
C ASP A 98 -0.05 2.77 16.11
N LYS A 99 1.16 3.35 16.15
CA LYS A 99 2.29 2.79 16.91
C LYS A 99 2.07 2.84 18.42
N LYS A 100 1.25 3.79 18.89
CA LYS A 100 0.93 3.99 20.30
C LYS A 100 0.01 2.89 20.82
N HIS A 101 -1.08 2.61 20.11
CA HIS A 101 -2.07 1.63 20.54
C HIS A 101 -1.90 0.24 19.90
N LYS A 102 -0.90 0.07 19.02
CA LYS A 102 -0.63 -1.18 18.27
C LYS A 102 -1.83 -1.62 17.43
N LYS A 103 -2.45 -0.68 16.72
CA LYS A 103 -3.62 -0.93 15.87
C LYS A 103 -3.34 -0.55 14.42
N LEU A 104 -3.96 -1.29 13.51
CA LEU A 104 -4.10 -0.89 12.11
C LEU A 104 -5.53 -0.37 11.91
N LYS A 105 -5.68 0.80 11.29
CA LYS A 105 -6.98 1.39 10.94
C LYS A 105 -7.00 1.62 9.43
N LEU A 106 -8.11 1.26 8.80
CA LEU A 106 -8.33 1.48 7.38
C LEU A 106 -9.52 2.43 7.20
N SER A 107 -9.29 3.56 6.54
CA SER A 107 -10.32 4.57 6.28
C SER A 107 -10.52 4.71 4.78
N SER A 108 -11.63 4.18 4.27
CA SER A 108 -11.98 4.31 2.85
C SER A 108 -12.50 5.70 2.52
N ILE A 109 -12.00 6.27 1.42
CA ILE A 109 -12.50 7.52 0.84
C ILE A 109 -13.35 7.18 -0.37
N MET A 110 -14.60 7.65 -0.38
CA MET A 110 -15.54 7.35 -1.45
C MET A 110 -15.09 8.00 -2.76
N ARG A 111 -15.07 7.21 -3.84
CA ARG A 111 -14.58 7.59 -5.17
C ARG A 111 -15.17 8.90 -5.71
N ASP A 112 -16.48 9.08 -5.58
CA ASP A 112 -17.21 10.21 -6.15
C ASP A 112 -17.40 11.37 -5.14
N MET A 113 -16.64 11.38 -4.03
CA MET A 113 -16.67 12.48 -3.07
C MET A 113 -16.18 13.78 -3.72
N VAL A 114 -16.96 14.85 -3.63
CA VAL A 114 -16.58 16.18 -4.11
C VAL A 114 -15.64 16.82 -3.10
N VAL A 115 -14.45 17.18 -3.55
CA VAL A 115 -13.38 17.75 -2.72
C VAL A 115 -12.81 18.99 -3.36
N THR A 116 -12.19 19.84 -2.55
CA THR A 116 -11.43 20.98 -3.05
C THR A 116 -10.15 20.47 -3.71
N MET A 117 -9.88 20.96 -4.93
CA MET A 117 -8.71 20.64 -5.73
C MET A 117 -8.16 21.95 -6.31
N GLU A 118 -7.39 22.67 -5.50
CA GLU A 118 -6.92 24.02 -5.85
C GLU A 118 -6.15 24.05 -7.18
N GLY A 119 -6.55 24.97 -8.07
CA GLY A 119 -5.92 25.19 -9.38
C GLY A 119 -6.17 24.09 -10.41
N ARG A 120 -6.98 23.06 -10.09
CA ARG A 120 -7.28 21.93 -10.99
C ARG A 120 -8.73 21.47 -10.99
N GLY A 121 -9.55 21.92 -10.05
CA GLY A 121 -10.98 21.61 -10.03
C GLY A 121 -11.69 22.16 -11.26
N THR A 122 -12.38 21.29 -11.98
CA THR A 122 -13.04 21.64 -13.24
C THR A 122 -14.51 22.03 -13.07
N MET A 123 -15.09 21.86 -11.87
CA MET A 123 -16.42 22.39 -11.56
C MET A 123 -16.35 23.91 -11.46
N GLU A 124 -16.99 24.57 -12.45
CA GLU A 124 -16.86 26.00 -12.74
C GLU A 124 -16.95 26.88 -11.48
N GLY A 125 -15.90 27.67 -11.27
CA GLY A 125 -15.84 28.70 -10.22
C GLY A 125 -15.60 28.20 -8.79
N LEU A 126 -15.60 26.88 -8.54
CA LEU A 126 -15.54 26.32 -7.19
C LEU A 126 -14.21 25.67 -6.80
N ASN A 127 -13.26 25.51 -7.75
CA ASN A 127 -12.02 24.76 -7.54
C ASN A 127 -12.27 23.38 -6.89
N THR A 128 -13.37 22.71 -7.27
CA THR A 128 -13.75 21.39 -6.77
C THR A 128 -13.86 20.38 -7.90
N ASP A 129 -13.71 19.10 -7.57
CA ASP A 129 -14.01 17.98 -8.47
C ASP A 129 -14.28 16.73 -7.63
N ARG A 130 -14.72 15.65 -8.29
CA ARG A 130 -14.74 14.32 -7.68
C ARG A 130 -13.30 13.85 -7.46
N ILE A 131 -13.04 13.33 -6.26
CA ILE A 131 -11.69 12.98 -5.84
C ILE A 131 -11.03 11.94 -6.75
N ASN A 132 -11.79 11.03 -7.38
CA ASN A 132 -11.23 10.05 -8.31
C ASN A 132 -10.50 10.62 -9.53
N GLN A 133 -10.81 11.86 -9.89
CA GLN A 133 -10.17 12.55 -11.01
C GLN A 133 -8.75 13.01 -10.68
N SER A 134 -8.38 13.14 -9.39
CA SER A 134 -7.06 13.59 -8.98
C SER A 134 -5.94 12.70 -9.53
N TYR A 135 -6.20 11.39 -9.65
CA TYR A 135 -5.22 10.47 -10.20
C TYR A 135 -5.00 10.70 -11.69
N GLY A 136 -6.06 10.96 -12.46
CA GLY A 136 -5.93 11.26 -13.89
C GLY A 136 -5.18 12.57 -14.14
N TYR A 137 -5.40 13.58 -13.30
CA TYR A 137 -4.77 14.90 -13.47
C TYR A 137 -3.31 14.98 -13.02
N GLY A 138 -2.90 14.18 -12.04
CA GLY A 138 -1.54 14.30 -11.48
C GLY A 138 -1.05 13.07 -10.73
N GLY A 139 -1.63 11.90 -11.02
CA GLY A 139 -1.24 10.62 -10.45
C GLY A 139 -1.39 10.53 -8.94
N ALA A 140 -0.60 9.62 -8.36
CA ALA A 140 -0.52 9.44 -6.93
C ALA A 140 -0.06 10.70 -6.16
N PRO A 141 0.90 11.53 -6.66
CA PRO A 141 1.28 12.76 -5.98
C PRO A 141 0.13 13.74 -5.77
N LEU A 142 -0.64 14.05 -6.83
CA LEU A 142 -1.80 14.94 -6.69
C LEU A 142 -2.88 14.33 -5.82
N THR A 143 -3.16 13.04 -5.98
CA THR A 143 -4.16 12.34 -5.15
C THR A 143 -3.80 12.42 -3.67
N THR A 144 -2.53 12.22 -3.34
CA THR A 144 -2.02 12.34 -1.96
C THR A 144 -2.17 13.76 -1.43
N LYS A 145 -1.82 14.76 -2.26
CA LYS A 145 -1.99 16.18 -1.93
C LYS A 145 -3.43 16.53 -1.59
N VAL A 146 -4.37 16.18 -2.47
CA VAL A 146 -5.81 16.46 -2.29
C VAL A 146 -6.34 15.81 -1.00
N ILE A 147 -5.94 14.57 -0.73
CA ILE A 147 -6.35 13.87 0.50
C ILE A 147 -5.81 14.58 1.75
N ASN A 148 -4.54 14.98 1.75
CA ASN A 148 -3.96 15.70 2.88
C ASN A 148 -4.58 17.09 3.09
N GLU A 149 -4.87 17.82 2.02
CA GLU A 149 -5.47 19.17 2.10
C GLU A 149 -6.89 19.13 2.66
N ASN A 150 -7.71 18.17 2.21
CA ASN A 150 -9.12 18.07 2.58
C ASN A 150 -9.33 17.35 3.93
N PHE A 151 -8.55 16.32 4.23
CA PHE A 151 -8.79 15.45 5.40
C PHE A 151 -7.71 15.53 6.47
N LYS A 152 -6.65 16.33 6.26
CA LYS A 152 -5.57 16.55 7.24
C LYS A 152 -4.90 15.25 7.71
N THR A 153 -4.74 14.30 6.79
CA THR A 153 -4.30 12.93 7.08
C THR A 153 -2.79 12.75 7.23
N ASN A 154 -1.95 13.69 6.81
CA ASN A 154 -0.48 13.56 6.89
C ASN A 154 0.08 12.26 6.24
N VAL A 155 -0.51 11.86 5.11
CA VAL A 155 -0.02 10.75 4.27
C VAL A 155 1.31 11.15 3.63
N GLN A 156 2.32 10.30 3.79
CA GLN A 156 3.67 10.52 3.24
C GLN A 156 4.13 9.41 2.31
N ASP A 157 3.38 8.31 2.24
CA ASP A 157 3.68 7.15 1.41
C ASP A 157 2.41 6.68 0.73
N PHE A 158 2.55 6.03 -0.43
CA PHE A 158 1.43 5.40 -1.12
C PHE A 158 1.82 4.05 -1.69
N VAL A 159 0.81 3.21 -1.90
CA VAL A 159 0.89 1.97 -2.67
C VAL A 159 -0.15 2.06 -3.76
N LYS A 160 0.26 1.81 -5.00
CA LYS A 160 -0.65 1.78 -6.15
C LYS A 160 -0.74 0.36 -6.69
N ILE A 161 -1.96 -0.09 -6.95
CA ILE A 161 -2.24 -1.38 -7.58
C ILE A 161 -3.28 -1.22 -8.68
N ASP A 162 -3.08 -1.94 -9.78
CA ASP A 162 -4.07 -2.13 -10.84
C ASP A 162 -4.74 -3.50 -10.69
N PHE A 163 -5.71 -3.84 -11.54
CA PHE A 163 -6.42 -5.11 -11.46
C PHE A 163 -5.50 -6.34 -11.59
N SER A 164 -4.54 -6.31 -12.53
CA SER A 164 -3.60 -7.44 -12.72
C SER A 164 -2.66 -7.59 -11.52
N GLY A 165 -2.24 -6.49 -10.91
CA GLY A 165 -1.46 -6.49 -9.69
C GLY A 165 -2.25 -7.10 -8.53
N MET A 166 -3.53 -6.78 -8.41
CA MET A 166 -4.39 -7.32 -7.36
C MET A 166 -4.58 -8.83 -7.50
N GLU A 167 -4.85 -9.34 -8.70
CA GLU A 167 -4.92 -10.78 -8.99
C GLU A 167 -3.66 -11.51 -8.51
N LYS A 168 -2.48 -11.02 -8.91
CA LYS A 168 -1.18 -11.61 -8.51
C LYS A 168 -0.97 -11.60 -6.99
N VAL A 169 -1.44 -10.56 -6.30
CA VAL A 169 -1.36 -10.50 -4.83
C VAL A 169 -2.24 -11.57 -4.21
N VAL A 170 -3.48 -11.73 -4.68
CA VAL A 170 -4.43 -12.73 -4.18
C VAL A 170 -3.89 -14.15 -4.44
N ASP A 171 -3.37 -14.42 -5.62
CA ASP A 171 -2.77 -15.72 -5.95
C ASP A 171 -1.54 -16.02 -5.08
N ALA A 172 -0.68 -15.03 -4.85
CA ALA A 172 0.53 -15.19 -4.05
C ALA A 172 0.25 -15.51 -2.58
N ILE A 173 -0.90 -15.07 -2.04
CA ILE A 173 -1.32 -15.41 -0.67
C ILE A 173 -2.17 -16.69 -0.61
N GLY A 174 -2.43 -17.34 -1.75
CA GLY A 174 -3.19 -18.60 -1.83
C GLY A 174 -4.70 -18.42 -1.90
N GLY A 175 -5.18 -17.26 -2.36
CA GLY A 175 -6.60 -16.92 -2.38
C GLY A 175 -7.09 -16.25 -1.10
N ILE A 176 -8.33 -15.75 -1.13
CA ILE A 176 -9.02 -15.17 0.03
C ILE A 176 -10.42 -15.74 0.15
N GLU A 177 -10.86 -15.99 1.38
CA GLU A 177 -12.26 -16.30 1.67
C GLU A 177 -13.04 -15.01 1.86
N ILE A 178 -14.18 -14.89 1.17
CA ILE A 178 -15.09 -13.75 1.27
C ILE A 178 -16.50 -14.27 1.57
N ASP A 179 -17.22 -13.54 2.43
CA ASP A 179 -18.63 -13.82 2.66
C ASP A 179 -19.46 -13.18 1.55
N VAL A 180 -20.26 -14.01 0.86
CA VAL A 180 -21.02 -13.63 -0.33
C VAL A 180 -22.49 -13.91 -0.08
N LYS A 181 -23.35 -12.92 -0.32
CA LYS A 181 -24.80 -13.10 -0.17
C LYS A 181 -25.34 -13.95 -1.31
N GLU A 182 -26.38 -14.72 -1.03
CA GLU A 182 -27.01 -15.61 -2.02
C GLU A 182 -27.41 -14.88 -3.32
N ALA A 183 -27.89 -13.63 -3.20
CA ALA A 183 -28.27 -12.78 -4.34
C ALA A 183 -27.09 -12.36 -5.24
N GLU A 184 -25.85 -12.39 -4.74
CA GLU A 184 -24.65 -11.99 -5.47
C GLU A 184 -24.05 -13.15 -6.29
N ILE A 185 -24.33 -14.40 -5.89
CA ILE A 185 -23.78 -15.62 -6.49
C ILE A 185 -24.01 -15.69 -8.01
N PRO A 186 -25.22 -15.44 -8.55
CA PRO A 186 -25.45 -15.52 -9.99
C PRO A 186 -24.62 -14.51 -10.78
N VAL A 187 -24.46 -13.30 -10.23
CA VAL A 187 -23.71 -12.20 -10.84
C VAL A 187 -22.21 -12.53 -10.85
N MET A 188 -21.67 -12.98 -9.71
CA MET A 188 -20.27 -13.38 -9.61
C MET A 188 -19.93 -14.53 -10.54
N ASN A 189 -20.79 -15.55 -10.63
CA ASN A 189 -20.59 -16.68 -11.53
C ASN A 189 -20.54 -16.27 -13.01
N ASN A 190 -21.27 -15.22 -13.40
CA ASN A 190 -21.19 -14.67 -14.75
C ASN A 190 -19.82 -14.02 -15.01
N TYR A 191 -19.34 -13.17 -14.11
CA TYR A 191 -18.02 -12.55 -14.24
C TYR A 191 -16.88 -13.56 -14.22
N ILE A 192 -16.95 -14.60 -13.38
CA ILE A 192 -15.94 -15.67 -13.35
C ILE A 192 -15.86 -16.38 -14.70
N ARG A 193 -17.02 -16.70 -15.32
CA ARG A 193 -17.06 -17.32 -16.66
C ARG A 193 -16.51 -16.41 -17.74
N GLU A 194 -16.82 -15.11 -17.68
CA GLU A 194 -16.31 -14.11 -18.62
C GLU A 194 -14.78 -13.99 -18.54
N LEU A 195 -14.24 -13.80 -17.33
CA LEU A 195 -12.80 -13.73 -17.10
C LEU A 195 -12.09 -15.02 -17.49
N SER A 196 -12.68 -16.18 -17.18
CA SER A 196 -12.13 -17.49 -17.56
C SER A 196 -12.07 -17.68 -19.08
N ARG A 197 -12.99 -17.08 -19.84
CA ARG A 197 -12.92 -17.10 -21.32
C ARG A 197 -11.80 -16.20 -21.81
N LEU A 198 -11.71 -14.98 -21.29
CA LEU A 198 -10.68 -14.02 -21.68
C LEU A 198 -9.24 -14.48 -21.38
N GLN A 199 -9.05 -15.37 -20.40
CA GLN A 199 -7.73 -15.93 -20.07
C GLN A 199 -7.37 -17.22 -20.83
N ASN A 200 -8.35 -17.90 -21.45
CA ASN A 200 -8.14 -19.16 -22.20
C ASN A 200 -8.13 -19.00 -23.72
N ASP A 201 -8.28 -17.77 -24.22
CA ASP A 201 -8.04 -17.38 -25.63
C ASP A 201 -6.65 -16.72 -25.77
#